data_AF-A0A7K3XA47-F1
#
_entry.id   AF-A0A7K3XA47-F1
#
_cell.length_a   1.000
_cell.length_b   1.000
_cell.length_c   1.000
_cell.angle_alpha   90.00
_cell.angle_beta   90.00
_cell.angle_gamma   90.00
#
_symmetry.space_group_name_H-M   'P 1'
#
loop_
_entity.id
_entity.type
_entity.pdbx_description
1 polymer ?
#
loop_
_entity_poly.entity_id
_entity_poly.type
_entity_poly.pdbx_seq_one_letter_code
_entity_poly.pdbx_strand_id
1 'polypeptide(L)'
;MRKLFAGLAALLMLAVVAQFYFAASGAFSTAPNDEAFRPHRALGYVIFLLPVLMVIVAALARMPGRLFGMTGLVAGLTVVQVVIAVLARAFNDTGDTSTTAGQLIFGLHAVNGLAILAVTGNVVRQARALSRPAATGRPGAVGSGTALPGPAAGTAQPAS
;
A
#
# COMPACT_ATOMS: atom_id res chain seq x y z
N MET A 1 -17.81 0.42 1.91
CA MET A 1 -16.54 -0.19 2.37
C MET A 1 -15.34 0.06 1.45
N ARG A 2 -15.41 -0.15 0.13
CA ARG A 2 -14.25 0.05 -0.77
C ARG A 2 -13.67 1.47 -0.75
N LYS A 3 -14.53 2.49 -0.87
CA LYS A 3 -14.15 3.91 -0.77
C LYS A 3 -13.51 4.25 0.58
N LEU A 4 -14.09 3.75 1.68
CA LEU A 4 -13.53 3.92 3.03
C LEU A 4 -12.12 3.32 3.12
N PHE A 5 -11.94 2.07 2.67
CA PHE A 5 -10.64 1.42 2.67
C PHE A 5 -9.61 2.17 1.81
N ALA A 6 -10.00 2.68 0.64
CA ALA A 6 -9.13 3.50 -0.19
C ALA A 6 -8.75 4.83 0.50
N GLY A 7 -9.68 5.43 1.24
CA GLY A 7 -9.42 6.59 2.09
C GLY A 7 -8.42 6.29 3.20
N LEU A 8 -8.60 5.18 3.93
CA LEU A 8 -7.67 4.72 4.97
C LEU A 8 -6.28 4.41 4.40
N ALA A 9 -6.21 3.79 3.22
CA ALA A 9 -4.94 3.53 2.54
C ALA A 9 -4.21 4.83 2.19
N ALA A 10 -4.94 5.83 1.68
CA ALA A 10 -4.37 7.14 1.38
C ALA A 10 -3.91 7.87 2.65
N LEU A 11 -4.69 7.80 3.73
CA LEU A 11 -4.32 8.34 5.04
C LEU A 11 -3.06 7.68 5.58
N LEU A 12 -2.95 6.35 5.52
CA LEU A 12 -1.75 5.63 5.93
C LEU A 12 -0.53 6.05 5.10
N MET A 13 -0.68 6.20 3.78
CA MET A 13 0.39 6.69 2.91
C MET A 13 0.87 8.09 3.32
N LEU A 14 -0.06 9.01 3.57
CA LEU A 14 0.27 10.36 4.04
C LEU A 14 0.97 10.33 5.39
N ALA A 15 0.50 9.50 6.32
CA ALA A 15 1.14 9.31 7.61
C ALA A 15 2.57 8.77 7.46
N VAL A 16 2.80 7.76 6.61
CA VAL A 16 4.15 7.23 6.35
C VAL A 16 5.06 8.32 5.75
N VAL A 17 4.59 9.12 4.81
CA VAL A 17 5.38 10.24 4.26
C VAL A 17 5.70 11.28 5.35
N ALA A 18 4.72 11.67 6.16
CA ALA A 18 4.93 12.58 7.29
C ALA A 18 5.92 11.99 8.32
N GLN A 19 5.92 10.67 8.52
CA GLN A 19 6.86 9.98 9.42
C GLN A 19 8.31 10.15 8.97
N PHE A 20 8.57 10.06 7.66
CA PHE A 20 9.89 10.35 7.07
C PHE A 20 10.27 11.81 7.24
N TYR A 21 9.34 12.73 7.02
CA TYR A 21 9.58 14.16 7.24
C TYR A 21 9.95 14.44 8.71
N PHE A 22 9.22 13.88 9.68
CA PHE A 22 9.56 14.04 11.09
C PHE A 22 10.86 13.35 11.50
N ALA A 23 11.20 12.22 10.89
CA ALA A 23 12.50 11.57 11.10
C ALA A 23 13.64 12.46 10.61
N ALA A 24 13.53 13.01 9.40
CA ALA A 24 14.52 13.91 8.84
C ALA A 24 14.62 15.21 9.67
N SER A 25 13.49 15.82 10.02
CA SER A 25 13.46 17.01 10.88
C SER A 25 14.13 16.77 12.23
N GLY A 26 13.93 15.59 12.84
CA GLY A 26 14.62 15.21 14.07
C GLY A 26 16.13 15.04 13.87
N ALA A 27 16.54 14.40 12.76
CA ALA A 27 17.95 14.17 12.44
C ALA A 27 18.75 15.45 12.18
N PHE A 28 18.10 16.53 11.72
CA PHE A 28 18.71 17.84 11.52
C PHE A 28 18.49 18.81 12.69
N SER A 29 17.82 18.37 13.76
CA SER A 29 17.59 19.20 14.94
C SER A 29 18.84 19.27 15.83
N THR A 30 19.04 20.41 16.49
CA THR A 30 20.05 20.57 17.55
C THR A 30 19.51 20.26 18.95
N ALA A 31 18.21 19.98 19.08
CA ALA A 31 17.59 19.61 20.34
C ALA A 31 18.04 18.20 20.79
N PRO A 32 17.93 17.86 22.09
CA PRO A 32 18.14 16.50 22.55
C PRO A 32 17.28 15.49 21.78
N ASN A 33 17.81 14.27 21.54
CA ASN A 33 17.14 13.25 20.71
C ASN A 33 15.70 12.95 21.14
N ASP A 34 15.44 12.92 22.45
CA ASP A 34 14.08 12.68 22.94
C ASP A 34 13.12 13.80 22.55
N GLU A 35 13.57 15.04 22.46
CA GLU A 35 12.73 16.15 22.01
C GLU A 35 12.64 16.19 20.48
N ALA A 36 13.80 16.09 19.80
CA ALA A 36 13.92 16.16 18.35
C ALA A 36 13.05 15.13 17.62
N PHE A 37 13.00 13.89 18.12
CA PHE A 37 12.23 12.80 17.51
C PHE A 37 10.83 12.60 18.12
N ARG A 38 10.38 13.47 19.03
CA ARG A 38 9.07 13.34 19.69
C ARG A 38 7.90 13.26 18.68
N PRO A 39 7.82 14.12 17.64
CA PRO A 39 6.75 14.04 16.64
C PRO A 39 6.78 12.73 15.84
N HIS A 40 7.98 12.26 15.48
CA HIS A 40 8.18 10.99 14.79
C HIS A 40 7.70 9.81 15.64
N ARG A 41 8.03 9.77 16.95
CA ARG A 41 7.56 8.70 17.84
C ARG A 41 6.04 8.74 18.01
N ALA A 42 5.46 9.93 18.20
CA ALA A 42 4.02 10.10 18.36
C ALA A 42 3.24 9.60 17.13
N LEU A 43 3.62 10.00 15.92
CA LEU A 43 2.99 9.52 14.69
C LEU A 43 3.28 8.03 14.44
N GLY A 44 4.45 7.54 14.89
CA GLY A 44 4.80 6.12 14.86
C GLY A 44 3.77 5.21 15.54
N TYR A 45 3.20 5.63 16.68
CA TYR A 45 2.13 4.87 17.34
C TYR A 45 0.85 4.77 16.50
N VAL A 46 0.51 5.84 15.78
CA VAL A 46 -0.64 5.83 14.86
C VAL A 46 -0.37 4.89 13.70
N ILE A 47 0.83 4.94 13.11
CA ILE A 47 1.23 4.05 12.01
C ILE A 47 1.35 2.59 12.46
N PHE A 48 1.60 2.32 13.74
CA PHE A 48 1.56 0.97 14.27
C PHE A 48 0.14 0.41 14.28
N LEU A 49 -0.85 1.21 14.69
CA LEU A 49 -2.25 0.76 14.85
C LEU A 49 -3.08 0.81 13.56
N LEU A 50 -2.85 1.81 12.71
CA LEU A 50 -3.68 2.06 11.52
C LEU A 50 -3.67 0.88 10.51
N PRO A 51 -2.54 0.22 10.20
CA PRO A 51 -2.51 -0.96 9.35
C PRO A 51 -3.29 -2.13 9.94
N VAL A 52 -3.27 -2.31 11.27
CA VAL A 52 -4.07 -3.34 11.96
C VAL A 52 -5.56 -3.07 11.76
N LEU A 53 -6.00 -1.82 11.95
CA LEU A 53 -7.36 -1.41 11.63
C LEU A 53 -7.70 -1.68 10.16
N MET A 54 -6.78 -1.39 9.24
CA MET A 54 -6.99 -1.67 7.82
C MET A 54 -7.14 -3.17 7.51
N VAL A 55 -6.40 -4.05 8.19
CA VAL A 55 -6.56 -5.51 8.08
C VAL A 55 -7.97 -5.93 8.51
N ILE A 56 -8.45 -5.40 9.64
CA ILE A 56 -9.81 -5.66 10.13
C ILE A 56 -10.84 -5.17 9.12
N VAL A 57 -10.71 -3.94 8.62
CA VAL A 57 -11.61 -3.39 7.60
C VAL A 57 -11.56 -4.21 6.31
N ALA A 58 -10.40 -4.68 5.89
CA ALA A 58 -10.25 -5.54 4.72
C ALA A 58 -10.97 -6.88 4.90
N ALA A 59 -10.87 -7.50 6.07
CA ALA A 59 -11.58 -8.74 6.40
C ALA A 59 -13.11 -8.53 6.41
N LEU A 60 -13.58 -7.51 7.13
CA LEU A 60 -15.01 -7.19 7.23
C LEU A 60 -15.61 -6.82 5.85
N ALA A 61 -14.85 -6.14 5.02
CA ALA A 61 -15.26 -5.75 3.67
C ALA A 61 -15.08 -6.88 2.63
N ARG A 62 -14.56 -8.04 3.03
CA ARG A 62 -14.23 -9.17 2.15
C ARG A 62 -13.40 -8.74 0.95
N MET A 63 -12.35 -7.95 1.21
CA MET A 63 -11.44 -7.47 0.18
C MET A 63 -10.71 -8.63 -0.50
N PRO A 64 -10.24 -8.46 -1.76
CA PRO A 64 -9.41 -9.46 -2.42
C PRO A 64 -8.23 -9.90 -1.55
N GLY A 65 -7.94 -11.20 -1.51
CA GLY A 65 -6.91 -11.76 -0.62
C GLY A 65 -5.54 -11.10 -0.74
N ARG A 66 -5.18 -10.62 -1.95
CA ARG A 66 -3.96 -9.84 -2.17
C ARG A 66 -3.94 -8.52 -1.38
N LEU A 67 -5.04 -7.77 -1.34
CA LEU A 67 -5.13 -6.53 -0.56
C LEU A 67 -5.06 -6.81 0.93
N PHE A 68 -5.79 -7.83 1.40
CA PHE A 68 -5.75 -8.27 2.79
C PHE A 68 -4.32 -8.65 3.20
N GLY A 69 -3.66 -9.50 2.40
CA GLY A 69 -2.28 -9.92 2.65
C GLY A 69 -1.29 -8.76 2.64
N MET A 70 -1.40 -7.81 1.71
CA MET A 70 -0.52 -6.64 1.70
C MET A 70 -0.74 -5.72 2.91
N THR A 71 -1.98 -5.50 3.36
CA THR A 71 -2.22 -4.73 4.60
C THR A 71 -1.69 -5.47 5.83
N GLY A 72 -1.81 -6.80 5.85
CA GLY A 72 -1.20 -7.64 6.89
C GLY A 72 0.33 -7.54 6.87
N LEU A 73 0.94 -7.52 5.68
CA LEU A 73 2.37 -7.30 5.51
C LEU A 73 2.78 -5.94 6.07
N VAL A 74 2.05 -4.86 5.78
CA VAL A 74 2.36 -3.54 6.35
C VAL A 74 2.30 -3.59 7.89
N ALA A 75 1.28 -4.22 8.48
CA ALA A 75 1.19 -4.41 9.92
C ALA A 75 2.35 -5.25 10.49
N GLY A 76 2.79 -6.30 9.79
CA GLY A 76 3.97 -7.08 10.17
C GLY A 76 5.25 -6.24 10.13
N LEU A 77 5.43 -5.43 9.09
CA LEU A 77 6.60 -4.56 8.94
C LEU A 77 6.66 -3.47 10.02
N THR A 78 5.52 -2.98 10.54
CA THR A 78 5.52 -2.04 11.67
C THR A 78 5.92 -2.72 12.98
N VAL A 79 5.59 -4.01 13.18
CA VAL A 79 6.15 -4.80 14.29
C VAL A 79 7.67 -4.93 14.13
N VAL A 80 8.14 -5.23 12.92
CA VAL A 80 9.59 -5.30 12.63
C VAL A 80 10.29 -3.96 12.94
N GLN A 81 9.66 -2.80 12.71
CA GLN A 81 10.24 -1.51 13.12
C GLN A 81 10.54 -1.43 14.62
N VAL A 82 9.63 -1.92 15.45
CA VAL A 82 9.78 -1.93 16.91
C VAL A 82 10.90 -2.89 17.31
N VAL A 83 10.92 -4.10 16.72
CA VAL A 83 11.97 -5.09 16.99
C VAL A 83 13.35 -4.54 16.65
N ILE A 84 13.52 -3.91 15.48
CA ILE A 84 14.79 -3.29 15.09
C ILE A 84 15.22 -2.24 16.12
N ALA A 85 14.31 -1.37 16.57
CA ALA A 85 14.63 -0.32 17.54
C ALA A 85 15.02 -0.88 18.91
N VAL A 86 14.35 -1.95 19.38
CA VAL A 86 14.66 -2.62 20.65
C VAL A 86 16.02 -3.31 20.57
N LEU A 87 16.30 -4.03 19.48
CA LEU A 87 17.59 -4.68 19.28
C LEU A 87 18.71 -3.65 19.22
N ALA A 88 18.56 -2.58 18.44
CA ALA A 88 19.57 -1.52 18.36
C ALA A 88 19.93 -0.94 19.74
N ARG A 89 18.95 -0.76 20.63
CA ARG A 89 19.17 -0.31 22.02
C ARG A 89 19.92 -1.35 22.85
N ALA A 90 19.53 -2.62 22.78
CA ALA A 90 20.21 -3.70 23.49
C ALA A 90 21.70 -3.82 23.12
N PHE A 91 22.07 -3.47 21.87
CA PHE A 91 23.47 -3.42 21.42
C PHE A 91 24.18 -2.10 21.77
N ASN A 92 23.47 -1.06 22.22
CA ASN A 92 24.04 0.18 22.74
C ASN A 92 24.27 0.14 24.26
N ASP A 93 23.49 -0.65 25.01
CA ASP A 93 23.52 -0.71 26.47
C ASP A 93 24.80 -1.37 27.07
N THR A 94 25.76 -1.76 26.23
CA THR A 94 27.08 -2.25 26.68
C THR A 94 28.06 -1.13 27.11
N GLY A 95 27.65 0.14 27.13
CA GLY A 95 28.41 1.28 27.65
C GLY A 95 27.72 2.64 27.39
N ASP A 96 28.26 3.74 27.92
CA ASP A 96 27.69 5.11 27.79
C ASP A 96 27.80 5.73 26.37
N THR A 97 28.28 4.96 25.38
CA THR A 97 28.41 5.43 24.00
C THR A 97 27.73 4.48 23.02
N SER A 98 27.04 5.06 22.04
CA SER A 98 26.44 4.33 20.93
C SER A 98 27.48 3.46 20.23
N THR A 99 27.23 2.14 20.13
CA THR A 99 28.13 1.22 19.44
C THR A 99 27.89 1.27 17.93
N THR A 100 28.93 1.00 17.13
CA THR A 100 28.78 0.89 15.65
C THR A 100 27.76 -0.19 15.28
N ALA A 101 27.72 -1.30 16.01
CA ALA A 101 26.75 -2.37 15.81
C ALA A 101 25.31 -1.88 16.03
N GLY A 102 25.05 -1.18 17.14
CA GLY A 102 23.74 -0.60 17.43
C GLY A 102 23.29 0.40 16.37
N GLN A 103 24.21 1.23 15.86
CA GLN A 103 23.93 2.17 14.77
C GLN A 103 23.56 1.47 13.46
N LEU A 104 24.33 0.44 13.06
CA LEU A 104 24.06 -0.31 11.83
C LEU A 104 22.71 -1.04 11.90
N ILE A 105 22.40 -1.65 13.05
CA ILE A 105 21.10 -2.29 13.30
C ILE A 105 19.99 -1.23 13.23
N PHE A 106 20.17 -0.07 13.86
CA PHE A 106 19.19 1.00 13.80
C PHE A 106 18.99 1.52 12.37
N GLY A 107 20.04 1.53 11.54
CA GLY A 107 19.94 1.86 10.11
C GLY A 107 18.92 0.99 9.34
N LEU A 108 18.72 -0.26 9.75
CA LEU A 108 17.69 -1.13 9.18
C LEU A 108 16.27 -0.58 9.39
N HIS A 109 16.05 0.27 10.39
CA HIS A 109 14.77 0.93 10.64
C HIS A 109 14.39 1.83 9.45
N ALA A 110 15.35 2.58 8.90
CA ALA A 110 15.11 3.41 7.73
C ALA A 110 14.80 2.56 6.49
N VAL A 111 15.55 1.47 6.28
CA VAL A 111 15.35 0.55 5.15
C VAL A 111 13.99 -0.13 5.22
N ASN A 112 13.59 -0.63 6.39
CA ASN A 112 12.27 -1.20 6.62
C ASN A 112 11.15 -0.16 6.43
N GLY A 113 11.41 1.10 6.81
CA GLY A 113 10.50 2.22 6.54
C GLY A 113 10.25 2.42 5.05
N LEU A 114 11.28 2.29 4.21
CA LEU A 114 11.15 2.37 2.75
C LEU A 114 10.33 1.20 2.20
N ALA A 115 10.51 0.00 2.75
CA ALA A 115 9.68 -1.16 2.40
C ALA A 115 8.20 -0.90 2.75
N ILE A 116 7.91 -0.36 3.93
CA ILE A 116 6.55 0.04 4.34
C ILE A 116 5.96 1.05 3.36
N LEU A 117 6.73 2.08 2.97
CA LEU A 117 6.31 3.09 2.01
C LEU A 117 5.94 2.45 0.65
N ALA A 118 6.80 1.58 0.13
CA ALA A 118 6.58 0.91 -1.15
C ALA A 118 5.34 -0.01 -1.13
N VAL A 119 5.18 -0.83 -0.09
CA VAL A 119 4.01 -1.71 0.06
C VAL A 119 2.74 -0.89 0.24
N THR A 120 2.77 0.17 1.05
CA THR A 120 1.63 1.08 1.24
C THR A 120 1.22 1.76 -0.06
N GLY A 121 2.18 2.21 -0.87
CA GLY A 121 1.92 2.74 -2.21
C GLY A 121 1.19 1.74 -3.12
N ASN A 122 1.58 0.46 -3.06
CA ASN A 122 0.89 -0.61 -3.77
C ASN A 122 -0.53 -0.86 -3.27
N VAL A 123 -0.77 -0.80 -1.95
CA VAL A 123 -2.11 -0.87 -1.34
C VAL A 123 -2.99 0.28 -1.86
N VAL A 124 -2.48 1.52 -1.85
CA VAL A 124 -3.22 2.69 -2.35
C VAL A 124 -3.62 2.51 -3.82
N ARG A 125 -2.67 2.11 -4.68
CA ARG A 125 -2.93 1.91 -6.11
C ARG A 125 -4.05 0.89 -6.35
N GLN A 126 -3.98 -0.26 -5.68
CA GLN A 126 -4.98 -1.32 -5.83
C GLN A 126 -6.34 -0.94 -5.21
N ALA A 127 -6.35 -0.31 -4.04
CA ALA A 127 -7.57 0.15 -3.38
C ALA A 127 -8.33 1.19 -4.21
N ARG A 128 -7.60 2.11 -4.86
CA ARG A 128 -8.19 3.11 -5.78
C ARG A 128 -8.79 2.45 -7.02
N ALA A 129 -8.10 1.47 -7.61
CA ALA A 129 -8.62 0.75 -8.78
C ALA A 129 -9.97 0.05 -8.47
N LEU A 130 -10.11 -0.56 -7.29
CA LEU A 130 -11.35 -1.21 -6.86
C LEU A 130 -12.48 -0.26 -6.49
N SER A 131 -12.15 1.02 -6.23
CA SER A 131 -13.11 2.03 -5.79
C SER A 131 -13.63 2.90 -6.95
N ARG A 132 -13.02 2.80 -8.14
CA ARG A 132 -13.51 3.48 -9.34
C ARG A 132 -14.81 2.83 -9.82
N PRO A 133 -15.84 3.61 -10.18
CA PRO A 133 -17.00 3.09 -10.89
C PRO A 133 -16.56 2.43 -12.20
N ALA A 134 -17.19 1.31 -12.57
CA ALA A 134 -17.05 0.80 -13.94
C ALA A 134 -17.57 1.88 -14.89
N ALA A 135 -16.77 2.27 -15.88
CA ALA A 135 -17.20 3.25 -16.86
C ALA A 135 -18.45 2.70 -17.58
N THR A 136 -19.60 3.36 -17.37
CA THR A 136 -20.80 3.15 -18.19
C THR A 136 -20.49 3.70 -19.58
N GLY A 137 -20.07 2.83 -20.50
CA GLY A 137 -19.68 3.24 -21.84
C GLY A 137 -19.54 2.07 -22.79
N ARG A 138 -20.67 1.52 -23.24
CA ARG A 138 -20.77 0.86 -24.55
C ARG A 138 -21.94 1.50 -25.31
N PRO A 139 -21.69 2.43 -26.24
CA PRO A 139 -22.63 2.70 -27.30
C PRO A 139 -22.82 1.41 -28.10
N GLY A 140 -24.09 1.09 -28.36
CA GLY A 140 -24.55 -0.20 -28.83
C GLY A 140 -23.91 -0.66 -30.13
N ALA A 141 -23.85 -1.99 -30.26
CA ALA A 141 -23.82 -2.65 -31.54
C ALA A 141 -25.03 -2.16 -32.36
N VAL A 142 -24.79 -1.32 -33.36
CA VAL A 142 -25.73 -1.13 -34.46
C VAL A 142 -25.64 -2.41 -35.29
N GLY A 143 -26.76 -3.10 -35.41
CA GLY A 143 -26.85 -4.42 -36.02
C GLY A 143 -26.32 -4.44 -37.46
N SER A 144 -25.38 -5.34 -37.71
CA SER A 144 -25.21 -5.91 -39.05
C SER A 144 -25.97 -7.23 -39.04
N GLY A 145 -27.16 -7.21 -39.64
CA GLY A 145 -28.05 -8.35 -39.75
C GLY A 145 -27.35 -9.54 -40.39
N THR A 146 -27.44 -10.67 -39.70
CA THR A 146 -27.26 -12.01 -40.25
C THR A 146 -28.30 -12.24 -41.33
N ALA A 147 -27.90 -12.15 -42.61
CA ALA A 147 -28.64 -12.79 -43.71
C ALA A 147 -28.24 -14.27 -43.74
N LEU A 148 -29.22 -15.15 -43.56
CA LEU A 148 -29.08 -16.61 -43.69
C LEU A 148 -29.13 -17.04 -45.18
N PRO A 149 -28.58 -18.23 -45.52
CA PRO A 149 -28.31 -18.66 -46.89
C PRO A 149 -29.53 -19.32 -47.56
N GLY A 150 -29.74 -19.06 -48.85
CA GLY A 150 -30.74 -19.74 -49.70
C GLY A 150 -30.11 -20.65 -50.75
N PRO A 151 -30.63 -21.87 -51.00
CA PRO A 151 -30.12 -22.75 -52.04
C PRO A 151 -30.90 -22.68 -53.37
N ALA A 152 -30.16 -22.99 -54.44
CA ALA A 152 -30.55 -23.52 -55.76
C ALA A 152 -31.32 -22.64 -56.77
N ALA A 153 -30.69 -22.39 -57.92
CA ALA A 153 -31.15 -22.85 -59.24
C ALA A 153 -30.12 -22.47 -60.33
N GLY A 154 -29.42 -23.46 -60.87
CA GLY A 154 -28.61 -23.32 -62.07
C GLY A 154 -29.51 -23.05 -63.28
N THR A 155 -29.18 -21.99 -64.00
CA THR A 155 -29.88 -21.52 -65.20
C THR A 155 -29.64 -22.47 -66.38
N ALA A 156 -30.72 -22.88 -67.01
CA ALA A 156 -30.73 -23.55 -68.30
C ALA A 156 -30.15 -22.63 -69.39
N GLN A 157 -29.36 -23.24 -70.26
CA GLN A 157 -28.82 -22.73 -71.53
C GLN A 157 -29.94 -22.54 -72.57
N PRO A 158 -29.79 -21.58 -73.51
CA PRO A 158 -30.18 -21.85 -74.88
C PRO A 158 -29.06 -21.58 -75.89
N ALA A 159 -29.20 -22.27 -77.01
CA ALA A 159 -28.28 -22.41 -78.13
C ALA A 159 -28.07 -21.14 -78.95
N SER A 160 -26.85 -20.98 -79.48
CA SER A 160 -26.52 -20.78 -80.91
C SER A 160 -25.00 -20.81 -81.05
#